data_AF-A0A183HE10-F1
#
_entry.id   AF-A0A183HE10-F1
#
_cell.length_a   1.000
_cell.length_b   1.000
_cell.length_c   1.000
_cell.angle_alpha   90.00
_cell.angle_beta   90.00
_cell.angle_gamma   90.00
#
_symmetry.space_group_name_H-M   'P 1'
#
loop_
_entity.id
_entity.type
_entity.pdbx_description
1 polymer ?
#
loop_
_entity_poly.entity_id
_entity_poly.type
_entity_poly.pdbx_seq_one_letter_code
_entity_poly.pdbx_strand_id
1 'polypeptide(L)'
;MKAGIDPNDKRIKHVILRGADMDTEGNNYETSITFEKAMQDEVIIAYKMNDEEIPRDHGYPMRLIAPGIVGARQVKFLSAIILSEEESTSHWQKRDYRGLPPYIGPTDYQDFEMVPSIQEYPVQSAFCSPAASTKISRSKGEFDVMGYAWSGGGRGIIRVEVSIDGGETWQAAELVQDPDQDIVCLNSWNLNLNLNLYLSSDRLQRKSERKLYNKLFCKIEIR
;
A
#
# COMPACT_ATOMS: atom_id res chain seq x y z
N MET A 1 -3.26 -28.35 15.09
CA MET A 1 -2.20 -27.70 14.28
C MET A 1 -1.41 -28.77 13.54
N LYS A 2 -1.24 -28.69 12.21
CA LYS A 2 -0.67 -29.79 11.39
C LYS A 2 0.85 -29.95 11.49
N ALA A 3 1.57 -28.88 11.82
CA ALA A 3 3.03 -28.87 11.89
C ALA A 3 3.61 -29.20 13.29
N GLY A 4 2.76 -29.59 14.26
CA GLY A 4 3.19 -30.02 15.59
C GLY A 4 3.76 -28.91 16.49
N ILE A 5 3.50 -27.64 16.17
CA ILE A 5 3.96 -26.48 16.93
C ILE A 5 2.97 -26.11 18.04
N ASP A 6 3.45 -25.61 19.17
CA ASP A 6 2.63 -24.95 20.18
C ASP A 6 2.50 -23.46 19.82
N PRO A 7 1.28 -22.96 19.49
CA PRO A 7 1.09 -21.54 19.19
C PRO A 7 1.36 -20.63 20.39
N ASN A 8 1.44 -21.17 21.60
CA ASN A 8 1.68 -20.40 22.82
C ASN A 8 3.16 -20.37 23.22
N ASP A 9 4.06 -20.99 22.45
CA ASP A 9 5.49 -20.91 22.71
C ASP A 9 5.97 -19.48 22.49
N LYS A 10 6.24 -18.79 23.61
CA LYS A 10 6.66 -17.38 23.64
C LYS A 10 8.02 -17.11 23.00
N ARG A 11 8.79 -18.15 22.68
CA ARG A 11 10.01 -18.02 21.87
C ARG A 11 9.67 -17.71 20.42
N ILE A 12 8.50 -18.13 19.93
CA ILE A 12 8.13 -17.90 18.53
C ILE A 12 7.58 -16.48 18.41
N LYS A 13 8.43 -15.57 17.92
CA LYS A 13 8.07 -14.16 17.72
C LYS A 13 7.89 -13.81 16.25
N HIS A 14 8.57 -14.53 15.37
CA HIS A 14 8.59 -14.29 13.94
C HIS A 14 8.36 -15.56 13.13
N VAL A 15 7.74 -15.37 11.97
CA VAL A 15 7.70 -16.35 10.89
C VAL A 15 8.57 -15.81 9.77
N ILE A 16 9.64 -16.54 9.46
CA ILE A 16 10.53 -16.30 8.33
C ILE A 16 9.98 -17.07 7.13
N LEU A 17 9.90 -16.38 5.99
CA LEU A 17 9.39 -16.91 4.73
C LEU A 17 10.50 -16.83 3.70
N ARG A 18 10.77 -17.94 3.01
CA ARG A 18 11.81 -18.03 1.99
C ARG A 18 11.22 -18.40 0.63
N GLY A 19 11.63 -17.68 -0.41
CA GLY A 19 11.34 -17.97 -1.81
C GLY A 19 12.31 -19.01 -2.39
N ALA A 20 11.95 -19.60 -3.52
CA ALA A 20 12.84 -20.50 -4.27
C ALA A 20 13.77 -19.74 -5.24
N ASP A 21 13.49 -18.46 -5.49
CA ASP A 21 14.36 -17.57 -6.28
C ASP A 21 15.66 -17.28 -5.53
N MET A 22 16.74 -17.12 -6.29
CA MET A 22 18.09 -16.91 -5.80
C MET A 22 18.77 -15.76 -6.53
N ASP A 23 19.60 -15.01 -5.83
CA ASP A 23 20.54 -14.08 -6.43
C ASP A 23 21.73 -14.81 -7.07
N THR A 24 22.68 -14.05 -7.63
CA THR A 24 23.90 -14.59 -8.26
C THR A 24 24.87 -15.23 -7.28
N GLU A 25 24.73 -14.96 -5.99
CA GLU A 25 25.55 -15.52 -4.91
C GLU A 25 24.91 -16.77 -4.29
N GLY A 26 23.70 -17.12 -4.71
CA GLY A 26 22.93 -18.27 -4.23
C GLY A 26 22.09 -17.99 -2.99
N ASN A 27 21.92 -16.72 -2.59
CA ASN A 27 21.04 -16.37 -1.47
C ASN A 27 19.58 -16.32 -1.96
N ASN A 28 18.69 -16.96 -1.23
CA ASN A 28 17.26 -16.89 -1.53
C ASN A 28 16.63 -15.58 -1.08
N TYR A 29 15.59 -15.13 -1.79
CA TYR A 29 14.70 -14.10 -1.24
C TYR A 29 14.10 -14.59 0.08
N GLU A 30 14.30 -13.84 1.15
CA GLU A 30 13.80 -14.18 2.47
C GLU A 30 13.37 -12.94 3.23
N THR A 31 12.32 -13.05 4.04
CA THR A 31 11.79 -11.94 4.85
C THR A 31 11.03 -12.51 6.04
N SER A 32 10.50 -11.66 6.93
CA SER A 32 9.70 -12.12 8.07
C SER A 32 8.55 -11.19 8.42
N ILE A 33 7.48 -11.80 8.91
CA ILE A 33 6.37 -11.13 9.61
C ILE A 33 6.35 -11.56 11.08
N THR A 34 5.61 -10.86 11.93
CA THR A 34 5.41 -11.28 13.32
C THR A 34 4.59 -12.58 13.36
N PHE A 35 4.82 -13.39 14.38
CA PHE A 35 4.05 -14.61 14.60
C PHE A 35 2.57 -14.29 14.83
N GLU A 36 2.28 -13.22 15.58
CA GLU A 36 0.92 -12.72 15.78
C GLU A 36 0.20 -12.45 14.45
N LYS A 37 0.86 -11.80 13.49
CA LYS A 37 0.28 -11.55 12.17
C LYS A 37 0.11 -12.86 11.40
N ALA A 38 1.11 -13.73 11.41
CA ALA A 38 1.05 -15.01 10.69
C ALA A 38 -0.07 -15.93 11.18
N MET A 39 -0.53 -15.74 12.42
CA MET A 39 -1.61 -16.50 13.04
C MET A 39 -3.00 -15.91 12.80
N GLN A 40 -3.13 -14.75 12.13
CA GLN A 40 -4.43 -14.19 11.78
C GLN A 40 -5.10 -14.98 10.64
N ASP A 41 -6.43 -15.08 10.68
CA ASP A 41 -7.21 -15.91 9.75
C ASP A 41 -7.10 -15.44 8.28
N GLU A 42 -6.84 -14.15 8.04
CA GLU A 42 -6.68 -13.60 6.70
C GLU A 42 -5.31 -13.88 6.06
N VAL A 43 -4.34 -14.40 6.82
CA VAL A 43 -3.02 -14.76 6.29
C VAL A 43 -3.08 -16.16 5.69
N ILE A 44 -2.82 -16.27 4.39
CA ILE A 44 -2.97 -17.52 3.64
C ILE A 44 -1.71 -17.86 2.84
N ILE A 45 -1.51 -19.16 2.65
CA ILE A 45 -0.65 -19.67 1.58
C ILE A 45 -1.52 -19.87 0.35
N ALA A 46 -1.44 -18.93 -0.59
CA ALA A 46 -2.24 -18.94 -1.80
C ALA A 46 -1.57 -19.80 -2.87
N TYR A 47 -2.37 -20.60 -3.57
CA TYR A 47 -2.00 -21.34 -4.79
C TYR A 47 -2.93 -21.01 -5.97
N LYS A 48 -3.96 -20.19 -5.72
CA LYS A 48 -4.84 -19.59 -6.73
C LYS A 48 -4.89 -18.07 -6.61
N MET A 49 -5.15 -17.39 -7.72
CA MET A 49 -5.42 -15.96 -7.80
C MET A 49 -6.58 -15.74 -8.76
N ASN A 50 -7.67 -15.14 -8.28
CA ASN A 50 -8.91 -14.93 -9.04
C ASN A 50 -9.42 -16.25 -9.67
N ASP A 51 -9.62 -17.27 -8.82
CA ASP A 51 -10.12 -18.62 -9.16
C ASP A 51 -9.23 -19.49 -10.07
N GLU A 52 -8.19 -18.92 -10.67
CA GLU A 52 -7.21 -19.60 -11.51
C GLU A 52 -5.92 -19.94 -10.75
N GLU A 53 -5.08 -20.82 -11.28
CA GLU A 53 -3.74 -21.04 -10.74
C GLU A 53 -2.95 -19.72 -10.71
N ILE A 54 -2.12 -19.53 -9.67
CA ILE A 54 -1.30 -18.32 -9.57
C ILE A 54 -0.40 -18.21 -10.80
N PRO A 55 -0.41 -17.09 -11.55
CA PRO A 55 0.51 -16.89 -12.65
C PRO A 55 1.97 -16.92 -12.16
N ARG A 56 2.91 -17.34 -13.01
CA ARG A 56 4.33 -17.46 -12.65
C ARG A 56 4.89 -16.17 -12.02
N ASP A 57 4.63 -15.02 -12.61
CA ASP A 57 5.11 -13.73 -12.10
C ASP A 57 4.54 -13.37 -10.72
N HIS A 58 3.40 -13.97 -10.37
CA HIS A 58 2.73 -13.80 -9.09
C HIS A 58 3.09 -14.87 -8.06
N GLY A 59 3.97 -15.83 -8.39
CA GLY A 59 4.57 -16.73 -7.40
C GLY A 59 4.15 -18.20 -7.47
N TYR A 60 3.76 -18.69 -8.65
CA TYR A 60 3.49 -20.12 -8.85
C TYR A 60 4.60 -21.02 -8.27
N PRO A 61 4.30 -22.16 -7.60
CA PRO A 61 2.95 -22.70 -7.39
C PRO A 61 2.26 -22.14 -6.14
N MET A 62 2.99 -21.46 -5.26
CA MET A 62 2.45 -20.97 -4.00
C MET A 62 3.19 -19.74 -3.48
N ARG A 63 2.45 -18.87 -2.80
CA ARG A 63 2.97 -17.66 -2.16
C ARG A 63 2.32 -17.40 -0.82
N LEU A 64 2.97 -16.58 0.00
CA LEU A 64 2.31 -15.95 1.13
C LEU A 64 1.43 -14.78 0.63
N ILE A 65 0.22 -14.67 1.18
CA ILE A 65 -0.60 -13.46 1.17
C ILE A 65 -0.86 -13.06 2.62
N ALA A 66 -0.43 -11.84 2.97
CA ALA A 66 -0.61 -11.26 4.31
C ALA A 66 -1.23 -9.87 4.18
N PRO A 67 -2.58 -9.75 4.21
CA PRO A 67 -3.28 -8.48 4.04
C PRO A 67 -2.82 -7.41 5.04
N GLY A 68 -2.76 -6.15 4.60
CA GLY A 68 -2.31 -5.03 5.43
C GLY A 68 -0.78 -4.86 5.54
N ILE A 69 0.00 -5.85 5.08
CA ILE A 69 1.47 -5.85 5.15
C ILE A 69 2.08 -5.49 3.79
N VAL A 70 3.23 -4.81 3.83
CA VAL A 70 4.03 -4.40 2.67
C VAL A 70 4.31 -5.58 1.74
N GLY A 71 4.21 -5.33 0.43
CA GLY A 71 4.33 -6.37 -0.59
C GLY A 71 5.65 -7.16 -0.52
N ALA A 72 6.72 -6.53 -0.02
CA ALA A 72 8.01 -7.17 0.23
C ALA A 72 7.90 -8.36 1.19
N ARG A 73 6.97 -8.35 2.16
CA ARG A 73 6.82 -9.48 3.10
C ARG A 73 5.99 -10.64 2.52
N GLN A 74 5.32 -10.43 1.37
CA GLN A 74 4.44 -11.42 0.74
C GLN A 74 5.20 -12.29 -0.26
N VAL A 75 6.06 -13.15 0.28
CA VAL A 75 7.01 -14.01 -0.47
C VAL A 75 6.31 -14.84 -1.55
N LYS A 76 6.80 -14.69 -2.78
CA LYS A 76 6.45 -15.51 -3.94
C LYS A 76 7.35 -16.76 -3.99
N PHE A 77 6.93 -17.78 -4.75
CA PHE A 77 7.72 -19.00 -4.95
C PHE A 77 8.08 -19.68 -3.62
N LEU A 78 7.13 -19.70 -2.67
CA LEU A 78 7.41 -20.04 -1.28
C LEU A 78 7.99 -21.47 -1.17
N SER A 79 9.17 -21.57 -0.57
CA SER A 79 9.95 -22.80 -0.44
C SER A 79 10.11 -23.25 1.02
N ALA A 80 10.12 -22.31 1.98
CA ALA A 80 10.21 -22.62 3.40
C ALA A 80 9.45 -21.61 4.27
N ILE A 81 8.94 -22.14 5.39
CA ILE A 81 8.35 -21.39 6.50
C ILE A 81 9.11 -21.79 7.76
N ILE A 82 9.72 -20.83 8.44
CA ILE A 82 10.64 -21.06 9.56
C ILE A 82 10.16 -20.23 10.74
N LEU A 83 10.04 -20.86 11.91
CA LEU A 83 9.70 -20.16 13.14
C LEU A 83 10.96 -19.69 13.85
N SER A 84 10.94 -18.46 14.33
CA SER A 84 12.14 -17.79 14.85
C SER A 84 11.82 -16.88 16.04
N GLU A 85 12.81 -16.75 16.93
CA GLU A 85 12.83 -15.74 18.00
C GLU A 85 13.11 -14.33 17.45
N GLU A 86 13.76 -14.24 16.30
CA GLU A 86 14.24 -12.99 15.69
C GLU A 86 13.74 -12.84 14.24
N GLU A 87 13.76 -11.61 13.72
CA GLU A 87 13.50 -11.33 12.31
C GLU A 87 14.48 -12.08 11.39
N SER A 88 14.09 -12.27 10.12
CA SER A 88 15.01 -12.75 9.08
C SER A 88 16.26 -11.86 9.03
N THR A 89 17.42 -12.49 8.86
CA THR A 89 18.72 -11.80 8.73
C THR A 89 19.04 -11.41 7.29
N SER A 90 18.12 -11.68 6.35
CA SER A 90 18.31 -11.40 4.93
C SER A 90 18.54 -9.92 4.64
N HIS A 91 19.17 -9.64 3.50
CA HIS A 91 19.35 -8.26 3.01
C HIS A 91 18.01 -7.50 2.96
N TRP A 92 16.96 -8.10 2.40
CA TRP A 92 15.64 -7.48 2.23
C TRP A 92 14.87 -7.23 3.54
N GLN A 93 15.24 -7.88 4.64
CA GLN A 93 14.65 -7.60 5.96
C GLN A 93 15.50 -6.61 6.77
N LYS A 94 16.83 -6.75 6.73
CA LYS A 94 17.76 -5.98 7.56
C LYS A 94 18.20 -4.66 6.94
N ARG A 95 18.37 -4.58 5.63
CA ARG A 95 19.05 -3.47 4.94
C ARG A 95 18.23 -2.79 3.85
N ASP A 96 17.00 -3.23 3.62
CA ASP A 96 16.07 -2.63 2.67
C ASP A 96 14.67 -2.52 3.28
N TYR A 97 13.75 -1.83 2.60
CA TYR A 97 12.37 -1.61 3.01
C TYR A 97 12.26 -1.00 4.42
N ARG A 98 13.05 0.06 4.66
CA ARG A 98 13.05 0.87 5.88
C ARG A 98 12.99 2.35 5.54
N GLY A 99 12.26 3.13 6.32
CA GLY A 99 12.13 4.58 6.14
C GLY A 99 13.21 5.32 6.91
N LEU A 100 14.26 5.77 6.22
CA LEU A 100 15.33 6.56 6.85
C LEU A 100 14.93 8.04 6.99
N PRO A 101 15.49 8.78 7.96
CA PRO A 101 15.29 10.21 8.09
C PRO A 101 15.69 10.99 6.82
N PRO A 102 15.00 12.11 6.49
CA PRO A 102 15.16 12.81 5.21
C PRO A 102 16.53 13.50 5.03
N TYR A 103 17.31 13.66 6.10
CA TYR A 103 18.65 14.22 6.05
C TYR A 103 19.74 13.17 5.78
N ILE A 104 19.40 11.88 5.73
CA ILE A 104 20.32 10.81 5.34
C ILE A 104 20.20 10.60 3.84
N GLY A 105 21.24 10.95 3.09
CA GLY A 105 21.33 10.76 1.65
C GLY A 105 21.82 9.37 1.23
N PRO A 106 21.81 9.07 -0.09
CA PRO A 106 22.27 7.79 -0.62
C PRO A 106 23.75 7.48 -0.39
N THR A 107 24.58 8.51 -0.18
CA THR A 107 26.03 8.40 0.05
C THR A 107 26.43 8.44 1.52
N ASP A 108 25.49 8.77 2.40
CA ASP A 108 25.74 8.88 3.83
C ASP A 108 25.78 7.48 4.48
N TYR A 109 26.29 7.43 5.71
CA TYR A 109 26.20 6.22 6.51
C TYR A 109 24.73 5.92 6.85
N GLN A 110 24.26 4.73 6.46
CA GLN A 110 22.89 4.29 6.66
C GLN A 110 22.84 3.24 7.77
N ASP A 111 22.43 3.66 8.95
CA ASP A 111 22.16 2.75 10.07
C ASP A 111 20.71 2.25 9.99
N PHE A 112 20.55 1.04 9.45
CA PHE A 112 19.24 0.40 9.29
C PHE A 112 18.67 -0.15 10.59
N GLU A 113 19.45 -0.26 11.66
CA GLU A 113 18.99 -0.76 12.96
C GLU A 113 18.23 0.31 13.75
N MET A 114 18.46 1.60 13.46
CA MET A 114 17.78 2.71 14.12
C MET A 114 16.27 2.83 13.80
N VAL A 115 15.82 2.23 12.71
CA VAL A 115 14.43 2.32 12.23
C VAL A 115 13.86 0.93 12.06
N PRO A 116 12.58 0.67 12.36
CA PRO A 116 12.00 -0.66 12.20
C PRO A 116 11.86 -1.05 10.72
N SER A 117 11.83 -2.36 10.47
CA SER A 117 11.41 -2.94 9.19
C SER A 117 10.00 -2.48 8.85
N ILE A 118 9.74 -2.05 7.62
CA ILE A 118 8.36 -1.76 7.19
C ILE A 118 7.57 -3.08 7.24
N GLN A 119 6.48 -3.05 7.99
CA GLN A 119 5.50 -4.13 8.09
C GLN A 119 4.19 -3.62 7.49
N GLU A 120 3.42 -2.84 8.24
CA GLU A 120 2.23 -2.18 7.72
C GLU A 120 2.59 -0.92 6.93
N TYR A 121 1.88 -0.69 5.84
CA TYR A 121 1.98 0.60 5.16
C TYR A 121 1.17 1.69 5.88
N PRO A 122 1.59 2.96 5.76
CA PRO A 122 0.77 4.09 6.14
C PRO A 122 -0.45 4.23 5.21
N VAL A 123 -1.35 5.16 5.55
CA VAL A 123 -2.43 5.56 4.66
C VAL A 123 -1.86 6.19 3.38
N GLN A 124 -2.45 5.86 2.23
CA GLN A 124 -2.03 6.32 0.91
C GLN A 124 -3.24 6.58 0.01
N SER A 125 -3.16 7.56 -0.89
CA SER A 125 -4.11 7.78 -1.98
C SER A 125 -3.43 8.25 -3.26
N ALA A 126 -4.09 8.04 -4.39
CA ALA A 126 -3.68 8.63 -5.66
C ALA A 126 -4.87 8.88 -6.58
N PHE A 127 -4.71 9.86 -7.48
CA PHE A 127 -5.63 10.08 -8.59
C PHE A 127 -5.28 9.15 -9.76
N CYS A 128 -6.29 8.52 -10.35
CA CYS A 128 -6.20 7.67 -11.54
C CYS A 128 -6.79 8.35 -12.77
N SER A 129 -7.80 9.21 -12.57
CA SER A 129 -8.46 9.96 -13.63
C SER A 129 -8.77 11.37 -13.15
N PRO A 130 -8.62 12.41 -13.98
CA PRO A 130 -8.01 12.35 -15.31
C PRO A 130 -6.49 12.12 -15.21
N ALA A 131 -5.89 11.64 -16.30
CA ALA A 131 -4.44 11.48 -16.37
C ALA A 131 -3.72 12.82 -16.12
N ALA A 132 -2.52 12.74 -15.56
CA ALA A 132 -1.70 13.92 -15.31
C ALA A 132 -1.57 14.78 -16.59
N SER A 133 -1.73 16.10 -16.43
CA SER A 133 -1.68 17.08 -17.53
C SER A 133 -2.83 17.04 -18.54
N THR A 134 -3.93 16.33 -18.26
CA THR A 134 -5.15 16.44 -19.07
C THR A 134 -5.69 17.87 -19.06
N LYS A 135 -5.97 18.42 -20.24
CA LYS A 135 -6.60 19.74 -20.39
C LYS A 135 -8.11 19.60 -20.38
N ILE A 136 -8.75 20.19 -19.38
CA ILE A 136 -10.21 20.21 -19.28
C ILE A 136 -10.71 21.56 -19.78
N SER A 137 -11.63 21.54 -20.75
CA SER A 137 -12.23 22.77 -21.26
C SER A 137 -13.08 23.42 -20.17
N ARG A 138 -12.90 24.73 -19.98
CA ARG A 138 -13.76 25.52 -19.09
C ARG A 138 -15.22 25.52 -19.51
N SER A 139 -15.50 25.28 -20.80
CA SER A 139 -16.87 25.22 -21.34
C SER A 139 -17.64 23.97 -20.90
N LYS A 140 -16.97 22.94 -20.36
CA LYS A 140 -17.64 21.74 -19.86
C LYS A 140 -18.43 21.97 -18.58
N GLY A 141 -18.08 22.99 -17.78
CA GLY A 141 -18.72 23.30 -16.50
C GLY A 141 -18.33 22.36 -15.36
N GLU A 142 -18.22 21.05 -15.64
CA GLU A 142 -17.98 19.99 -14.64
C GLU A 142 -17.01 18.92 -15.19
N PHE A 143 -16.35 18.16 -14.30
CA PHE A 143 -15.51 17.01 -14.68
C PHE A 143 -15.30 16.04 -13.52
N ASP A 144 -15.22 14.75 -13.82
CA ASP A 144 -14.97 13.68 -12.86
C ASP A 144 -13.49 13.50 -12.52
N VAL A 145 -13.20 13.11 -11.26
CA VAL A 145 -11.87 12.76 -10.78
C VAL A 145 -11.95 11.47 -9.97
N MET A 146 -11.21 10.45 -10.36
CA MET A 146 -11.26 9.11 -9.74
C MET A 146 -9.89 8.74 -9.18
N GLY A 147 -9.85 7.83 -8.21
CA GLY A 147 -8.60 7.42 -7.57
C GLY A 147 -8.68 6.12 -6.79
N TYR A 148 -7.73 5.91 -5.88
CA TYR A 148 -7.81 4.88 -4.83
C TYR A 148 -7.22 5.42 -3.52
N ALA A 149 -7.62 4.83 -2.39
CA ALA A 149 -6.81 4.86 -1.19
C ALA A 149 -6.87 3.56 -0.45
N TRP A 150 -5.90 3.44 0.42
CA TRP A 150 -5.71 2.25 1.16
C TRP A 150 -4.83 2.55 2.38
N SER A 151 -4.97 1.75 3.42
CA SER A 151 -4.14 1.81 4.61
C SER A 151 -3.74 0.39 5.01
N GLY A 152 -2.52 0.24 5.54
CA GLY A 152 -2.07 -1.03 6.11
C GLY A 152 -2.85 -1.43 7.36
N GLY A 153 -2.51 -2.60 7.90
CA GLY A 153 -3.03 -3.06 9.21
C GLY A 153 -4.54 -3.28 9.28
N GLY A 154 -5.25 -3.37 8.14
CA GLY A 154 -6.70 -3.55 8.13
C GLY A 154 -7.51 -2.31 8.52
N ARG A 155 -6.89 -1.12 8.50
CA ARG A 155 -7.58 0.14 8.81
C ARG A 155 -8.45 0.58 7.63
N GLY A 156 -9.76 0.57 7.84
CA GLY A 156 -10.74 1.08 6.88
C GLY A 156 -10.57 2.59 6.65
N ILE A 157 -10.77 3.01 5.40
CA ILE A 157 -10.78 4.44 5.08
C ILE A 157 -12.16 5.02 5.41
N ILE A 158 -12.19 6.10 6.20
CA ILE A 158 -13.45 6.72 6.64
C ILE A 158 -13.77 8.03 5.90
N ARG A 159 -12.77 8.69 5.34
CA ARG A 159 -12.98 9.90 4.53
C ARG A 159 -11.86 10.07 3.52
N VAL A 160 -12.21 10.57 2.34
CA VAL A 160 -11.26 11.35 1.53
C VAL A 160 -11.79 12.71 1.18
N GLU A 161 -10.87 13.65 1.17
CA GLU A 161 -11.10 15.02 0.78
C GLU A 161 -10.22 15.38 -0.40
N VAL A 162 -10.80 16.06 -1.38
CA VAL A 162 -10.13 16.54 -2.59
C VAL A 162 -10.10 18.05 -2.58
N SER A 163 -8.95 18.61 -2.92
CA SER A 163 -8.78 20.04 -3.16
C SER A 163 -8.40 20.27 -4.62
N ILE A 164 -8.92 21.34 -5.21
CA ILE A 164 -8.62 21.79 -6.58
C ILE A 164 -7.90 23.14 -6.64
N ASP A 165 -7.65 23.75 -5.48
CA ASP A 165 -7.06 25.09 -5.35
C ASP A 165 -5.69 25.09 -4.67
N GLY A 166 -5.09 23.92 -4.49
CA GLY A 166 -3.77 23.76 -3.91
C GLY A 166 -3.77 23.40 -2.43
N GLY A 167 -4.89 22.87 -1.93
CA GLY A 167 -5.06 22.50 -0.52
C GLY A 167 -5.67 23.59 0.36
N GLU A 168 -6.20 24.66 -0.22
CA GLU A 168 -6.82 25.77 0.52
C GLU A 168 -8.26 25.41 0.93
N THR A 169 -9.04 24.87 -0.01
CA THR A 169 -10.39 24.35 0.24
C THR A 169 -10.50 22.88 -0.13
N TRP A 170 -11.40 22.19 0.57
CA TRP A 170 -11.52 20.73 0.55
C TRP A 170 -12.99 20.32 0.41
N GLN A 171 -13.21 19.26 -0.35
CA GLN A 171 -14.54 18.68 -0.56
C GLN A 171 -14.46 17.18 -0.31
N ALA A 172 -15.41 16.66 0.48
CA ALA A 172 -15.48 15.23 0.75
C ALA A 172 -15.84 14.46 -0.53
N ALA A 173 -15.13 13.37 -0.78
CA ALA A 173 -15.43 12.43 -1.84
C ALA A 173 -16.46 11.40 -1.38
N GLU A 174 -17.27 10.92 -2.32
CA GLU A 174 -18.04 9.70 -2.16
C GLU A 174 -17.11 8.49 -2.16
N LEU A 175 -17.26 7.63 -1.15
CA LEU A 175 -16.54 6.37 -1.06
C LEU A 175 -17.42 5.29 -1.70
N VAL A 176 -16.94 4.70 -2.79
CA VAL A 176 -17.59 3.54 -3.40
C VAL A 176 -16.86 2.29 -2.93
N GLN A 177 -17.59 1.42 -2.23
CA GLN A 177 -17.11 0.12 -1.77
C GLN A 177 -18.13 -0.93 -2.24
N ASP A 178 -17.64 -2.08 -2.70
CA ASP A 178 -18.53 -3.21 -2.95
C ASP A 178 -19.12 -3.67 -1.59
N PRO A 179 -20.46 -3.84 -1.46
CA PRO A 179 -21.09 -4.25 -0.21
C PRO A 179 -20.51 -5.53 0.43
N ASP A 180 -19.97 -6.43 -0.39
CA ASP A 180 -19.38 -7.70 0.05
C ASP A 180 -17.85 -7.61 0.24
N GLN A 181 -17.25 -6.43 0.00
CA GLN A 181 -15.82 -6.23 0.08
C GLN A 181 -15.35 -6.09 1.53
N ASP A 182 -14.56 -7.06 1.96
CA ASP A 182 -13.87 -7.03 3.25
C ASP A 182 -12.99 -5.77 3.37
N ILE A 183 -12.92 -5.18 4.57
CA ILE A 183 -12.20 -3.95 4.90
C ILE A 183 -10.70 -4.06 4.55
N VAL A 184 -10.17 -5.27 4.46
CA VAL A 184 -8.78 -5.55 4.05
C VAL A 184 -8.54 -5.52 2.53
N CYS A 185 -9.58 -5.53 1.71
CA CYS A 185 -9.49 -5.47 0.24
C CYS A 185 -9.48 -4.00 -0.21
N LEU A 186 -8.51 -3.62 -1.05
CA LEU A 186 -8.24 -2.22 -1.49
C LEU A 186 -9.50 -1.38 -1.74
N ASN A 187 -9.67 -0.29 -1.00
CA ASN A 187 -10.70 0.72 -1.27
C ASN A 187 -10.36 1.50 -2.55
N SER A 188 -10.65 0.92 -3.71
CA SER A 188 -10.73 1.69 -4.95
C SER A 188 -11.96 2.58 -4.86
N TRP A 189 -11.79 3.89 -4.87
CA TRP A 189 -12.92 4.81 -4.82
C TRP A 189 -13.15 5.51 -6.14
N ASN A 190 -14.39 5.41 -6.60
CA ASN A 190 -14.89 6.19 -7.69
C ASN A 190 -15.49 7.47 -7.12
N LEU A 191 -14.86 8.60 -7.39
CA LEU A 191 -15.47 9.90 -7.15
C LEU A 191 -16.00 10.40 -8.51
N ASN A 192 -17.32 10.34 -8.68
CA ASN A 192 -17.98 11.25 -9.60
C ASN A 192 -17.90 12.63 -8.97
N LEU A 193 -16.96 13.45 -9.41
CA LEU A 193 -16.98 14.86 -9.08
C LEU A 193 -18.09 15.49 -9.91
N ASN A 194 -19.34 15.37 -9.43
CA ASN A 194 -20.40 16.27 -9.85
C ASN A 194 -20.17 17.61 -9.15
N LEU A 195 -19.16 18.27 -9.67
CA LEU A 195 -18.70 19.53 -9.22
C LEU A 195 -19.27 20.52 -10.22
N ASN A 196 -20.36 21.19 -9.83
CA ASN A 196 -20.56 22.58 -10.20
C ASN A 196 -19.42 23.39 -9.55
N LEU A 197 -18.20 23.17 -10.04
CA LEU A 197 -17.07 24.04 -9.80
C LEU A 197 -17.37 25.31 -10.55
N TYR A 198 -18.09 26.18 -9.87
CA TYR A 198 -18.17 27.55 -10.27
C TYR A 198 -16.73 28.07 -10.43
N LEU A 199 -16.35 28.36 -11.67
CA LEU A 199 -15.29 29.33 -11.96
C LEU A 199 -15.67 30.74 -11.47
N SER A 200 -16.70 30.91 -10.63
CA SER A 200 -16.96 32.16 -9.92
C SER A 200 -16.14 32.25 -8.64
N SER A 201 -14.85 32.47 -8.82
CA SER A 201 -14.23 33.45 -7.95
C SER A 201 -13.33 34.34 -8.79
N ASP A 202 -13.50 35.65 -8.63
CA ASP A 202 -12.57 36.71 -9.07
C ASP A 202 -11.10 36.47 -8.67
N ARG A 203 -10.81 35.42 -7.90
CA ARG A 203 -9.47 35.01 -7.47
C ARG A 203 -8.73 34.14 -8.49
N LEU A 204 -9.41 33.37 -9.32
CA LEU A 204 -8.78 32.68 -10.45
C LEU A 204 -8.63 33.58 -11.68
N GLN A 205 -9.37 34.70 -11.74
CA GLN A 205 -9.33 35.64 -12.86
C GLN A 205 -8.08 36.55 -12.86
N ARG A 206 -7.43 36.77 -11.71
CA ARG A 206 -6.31 37.72 -11.56
C ARG A 206 -4.91 37.17 -11.86
N LYS A 207 -4.77 35.92 -12.28
CA LYS A 207 -3.47 35.37 -12.70
C LYS A 207 -3.59 34.77 -14.10
N SER A 208 -3.13 35.54 -15.08
CA SER A 208 -2.84 35.10 -16.43
C SER A 208 -2.19 33.71 -16.43
N GLU A 209 -2.78 32.80 -17.20
CA GLU A 209 -2.16 31.56 -17.71
C GLU A 209 -1.38 30.68 -16.71
N ARG A 210 -1.74 30.67 -15.42
CA ARG A 210 -1.16 29.70 -14.49
C ARG A 210 -1.99 28.42 -14.48
N LYS A 211 -1.64 27.56 -15.43
CA LYS A 211 -1.43 26.13 -15.21
C LYS A 211 -2.16 25.55 -13.97
N LEU A 212 -3.33 24.92 -14.15
CA LEU A 212 -4.05 24.12 -13.14
C LEU A 212 -3.26 22.89 -12.63
N TYR A 213 -2.07 22.66 -13.18
CA TYR A 213 -1.32 21.41 -13.13
C TYR A 213 -0.76 21.03 -11.74
N ASN A 214 -0.84 21.89 -10.72
CA ASN A 214 -0.21 21.66 -9.40
C ASN A 214 -1.15 21.85 -8.21
N LYS A 215 -2.47 21.70 -8.38
CA LYS A 215 -3.44 22.08 -7.34
C LYS A 215 -4.45 21.02 -6.94
N LEU A 216 -4.25 19.78 -7.39
CA LEU A 216 -5.00 18.63 -6.91
C LEU A 216 -4.28 18.04 -5.70
N PHE A 217 -4.92 18.13 -4.54
CA PHE A 217 -4.43 17.51 -3.31
C PHE A 217 -5.49 16.58 -2.74
N CYS A 218 -5.03 15.55 -2.03
CA CYS A 218 -5.87 14.56 -1.38
C CYS A 218 -5.49 14.46 0.11
N LYS A 219 -6.49 14.43 0.99
CA LYS A 219 -6.34 14.15 2.43
C LYS A 219 -7.23 12.98 2.80
N ILE A 220 -6.69 12.05 3.57
CA ILE A 220 -7.36 10.80 3.92
C ILE A 220 -7.49 10.72 5.44
N GLU A 221 -8.65 10.30 5.91
CA GLU A 221 -8.87 9.95 7.31
C GLU A 221 -9.16 8.44 7.42
N ILE A 222 -8.54 7.80 8.42
CA ILE A 222 -8.64 6.36 8.71
C ILE A 222 -9.27 6.16 10.09
N ARG A 223 -9.91 5.01 10.31
CA ARG A 223 -10.43 4.60 11.62
C ARG A 223 -9.33 4.16 12.58
#